data_AF-A0AAV9LR14-F1
#
_entry.id   AF-A0AAV9LR14-F1
#
_cell.length_a   1.000
_cell.length_b   1.000
_cell.length_c   1.000
_cell.angle_alpha   90.00
_cell.angle_beta   90.00
_cell.angle_gamma   90.00
#
_symmetry.space_group_name_H-M   'P 1'
#
loop_
_entity.id
_entity.type
_entity.pdbx_description
1 polymer ?
#
loop_
_entity_poly.entity_id
_entity_poly.type
_entity_poly.pdbx_seq_one_letter_code
_entity_poly.pdbx_strand_id
1 'polypeptide(L)'
;MMNFLRGTWKIPWEVEDIYQAINRVQQLVSVQVIHVYREGNYLADSLANMAYEQEGKQIYNTFQEFPNICRKILNADKSQIPNIRIKTCKIRENTRQVQQQ
;
A
#
# COMPACT_ATOMS: atom_id res chain seq x y z
N MET A 1 -7.29 1.41 10.96
CA MET A 1 -8.11 0.30 10.42
C MET A 1 -7.96 -0.98 11.21
N MET A 2 -6.75 -1.53 11.36
CA MET A 2 -6.60 -2.87 11.95
C MET A 2 -7.08 -3.00 13.41
N ASN A 3 -6.91 -1.94 14.20
CA ASN A 3 -7.42 -1.88 15.58
C ASN A 3 -8.97 -1.86 15.63
N PHE A 4 -9.62 -1.20 14.66
CA PHE A 4 -11.08 -1.22 14.53
C PHE A 4 -11.60 -2.60 14.15
N LEU A 5 -10.94 -3.28 13.20
CA LEU A 5 -11.30 -4.65 12.79
C LEU A 5 -11.11 -5.68 13.91
N ARG A 6 -10.15 -5.46 14.81
CA ARG A 6 -9.95 -6.28 16.01
C ARG A 6 -10.91 -5.95 17.16
N GLY A 7 -11.74 -4.91 17.01
CA GLY A 7 -12.64 -4.42 18.06
C GLY A 7 -11.92 -3.75 19.24
N THR A 8 -10.63 -3.40 19.11
CA THR A 8 -9.89 -2.77 20.21
C THR A 8 -10.23 -1.29 20.36
N TRP A 9 -10.59 -0.62 19.26
CA TRP A 9 -10.91 0.80 19.23
C TRP A 9 -12.36 1.04 18.79
N LYS A 10 -12.98 2.10 19.33
CA LYS A 10 -14.29 2.56 18.88
C LYS A 10 -14.22 3.11 17.46
N ILE A 11 -15.24 2.81 16.65
CA ILE A 11 -15.32 3.20 15.24
C ILE A 11 -15.90 4.62 15.16
N PRO A 12 -15.25 5.55 14.43
CA PRO A 12 -15.83 6.85 14.12
C PRO A 12 -17.08 6.72 13.23
N TRP A 13 -18.08 7.57 13.44
CA TRP A 13 -19.36 7.50 12.70
C TRP A 13 -19.17 7.61 11.18
N GLU A 14 -18.17 8.37 10.72
CA GLU A 14 -17.89 8.62 9.29
C GLU A 14 -17.50 7.36 8.52
N VAL A 15 -16.98 6.34 9.21
CA VAL A 15 -16.49 5.09 8.60
C VAL A 15 -17.29 3.87 9.05
N GLU A 16 -18.38 4.08 9.80
CA GLU A 16 -19.22 3.02 10.36
C GLU A 16 -19.84 2.16 9.24
N ASP A 17 -20.38 2.78 8.19
CA ASP A 17 -20.98 2.07 7.05
C ASP A 17 -19.95 1.16 6.35
N ILE A 18 -18.73 1.66 6.16
CA ILE A 18 -17.63 0.91 5.55
C ILE A 18 -17.23 -0.27 6.46
N TYR A 19 -17.15 -0.03 7.76
CA TYR A 19 -16.84 -1.08 8.74
C TYR A 19 -17.89 -2.19 8.72
N GLN A 20 -19.18 -1.83 8.72
CA GLN A 20 -20.27 -2.82 8.68
C GLN A 20 -20.25 -3.66 7.40
N ALA A 21 -19.96 -3.03 6.25
CA ALA A 21 -19.79 -3.75 4.99
C ALA A 21 -18.64 -4.77 5.07
N ILE A 22 -17.49 -4.37 5.61
CA ILE A 22 -16.34 -5.26 5.81
C ILE A 22 -16.69 -6.40 6.76
N ASN A 23 -17.33 -6.09 7.89
CA ASN A 23 -17.70 -7.09 8.90
C ASN A 23 -18.68 -8.13 8.33
N ARG A 24 -19.65 -7.71 7.52
CA ARG A 24 -20.57 -8.62 6.82
C ARG A 24 -19.82 -9.59 5.90
N VAL A 25 -18.83 -9.11 5.15
CA VAL A 25 -18.02 -9.98 4.27
C VAL A 25 -17.15 -10.95 5.09
N GLN A 26 -16.59 -10.50 6.21
CA GLN A 26 -15.81 -11.36 7.12
C GLN A 26 -16.65 -12.43 7.81
N GLN A 27 -17.95 -12.20 8.01
CA GLN A 27 -18.85 -13.22 8.54
C GLN A 27 -19.23 -14.27 7.48
N LEU A 28 -19.28 -13.88 6.21
CA LEU A 28 -19.60 -14.76 5.10
C LEU A 28 -18.42 -15.64 4.67
N VAL A 29 -17.20 -15.17 4.86
CA VAL A 29 -15.98 -15.83 4.40
C VAL A 29 -14.95 -15.85 5.52
N SER A 30 -14.30 -17.00 5.73
CA SER A 30 -13.17 -17.09 6.67
C SER A 30 -11.98 -16.29 6.15
N VAL A 31 -11.88 -15.02 6.55
CA VAL A 31 -10.81 -14.09 6.15
C VAL A 31 -9.88 -13.81 7.32
N GLN A 32 -8.58 -13.97 7.10
CA GLN A 32 -7.56 -13.48 8.02
C GLN A 32 -7.07 -12.11 7.56
N VAL A 33 -7.19 -11.11 8.41
CA VAL A 33 -6.59 -9.79 8.16
C VAL A 33 -5.26 -9.71 8.90
N ILE A 34 -4.20 -9.33 8.20
CA ILE A 34 -2.86 -9.09 8.77
C ILE A 34 -2.35 -7.72 8.34
N HIS A 35 -1.48 -7.14 9.16
CA HIS A 35 -0.79 -5.91 8.80
C HIS A 35 0.43 -6.25 7.95
N VAL A 36 0.57 -5.61 6.79
CA VAL A 36 1.71 -5.77 5.89
C VAL A 36 2.44 -4.42 5.78
N TYR A 37 3.76 -4.46 5.64
CA TYR A 37 4.53 -3.25 5.36
C TYR A 37 4.10 -2.63 4.03
N ARG A 38 4.22 -1.31 3.91
CA ARG A 38 3.81 -0.58 2.70
C ARG A 38 4.49 -1.11 1.43
N GLU A 39 5.73 -1.56 1.55
CA GLU A 39 6.52 -2.18 0.47
C GLU A 39 5.86 -3.45 -0.09
N GLY A 40 5.27 -4.28 0.78
CA GLY A 40 4.54 -5.48 0.38
C GLY A 40 3.13 -5.22 -0.14
N ASN A 41 2.60 -3.99 0.05
CA ASN A 41 1.27 -3.60 -0.41
C ASN A 41 1.30 -2.72 -1.67
N TYR A 42 2.44 -2.69 -2.37
CA TYR A 42 2.66 -1.75 -3.47
C TYR A 42 1.74 -1.99 -4.68
N LEU A 43 1.34 -3.25 -4.94
CA LEU A 43 0.40 -3.58 -6.01
C LEU A 43 -1.00 -2.96 -5.76
N ALA A 44 -1.52 -3.11 -4.54
CA ALA A 44 -2.82 -2.55 -4.16
C ALA A 44 -2.79 -1.01 -4.18
N ASP A 45 -1.70 -0.39 -3.71
CA ASP A 45 -1.50 1.06 -3.76
C ASP A 45 -1.50 1.57 -5.21
N SER A 46 -0.79 0.87 -6.10
CA SER A 46 -0.79 1.21 -7.53
C SER A 46 -2.17 1.08 -8.17
N LEU A 47 -2.95 0.05 -7.82
CA LEU A 47 -4.30 -0.14 -8.34
C LEU A 47 -5.25 0.96 -7.85
N ALA A 48 -5.16 1.34 -6.58
CA ALA A 48 -5.95 2.43 -6.02
C ALA A 48 -5.63 3.77 -6.70
N ASN A 49 -4.34 4.08 -6.91
CA ASN A 49 -3.93 5.29 -7.62
C ASN A 49 -4.45 5.32 -9.07
N MET A 50 -4.38 4.18 -9.78
CA MET A 50 -4.92 4.11 -11.15
C MET A 50 -6.45 4.27 -11.18
N ALA A 51 -7.17 3.68 -10.22
CA ALA A 51 -8.61 3.85 -10.12
C ALA A 51 -9.03 5.28 -9.73
N TYR A 52 -8.15 6.00 -9.04
CA TYR A 52 -8.33 7.41 -8.73
C TYR A 52 -8.05 8.32 -9.95
N GLU A 53 -7.02 8.00 -10.75
CA GLU A 53 -6.64 8.77 -11.94
C GLU A 53 -7.55 8.52 -13.14
N GLN A 54 -8.09 7.31 -13.29
CA GLN A 54 -8.94 6.92 -14.42
C GLN A 54 -10.40 6.90 -14.03
N GLU A 55 -11.24 7.66 -14.73
CA GLU A 55 -12.67 7.59 -14.57
C GLU A 55 -13.24 6.32 -15.24
N GLY A 56 -14.08 5.60 -14.50
CA GLY A 56 -14.81 4.44 -15.00
C GLY A 56 -14.25 3.08 -14.56
N LYS A 57 -15.07 2.04 -14.75
CA LYS A 57 -14.74 0.67 -14.34
C LYS A 57 -13.74 0.06 -15.32
N GLN A 58 -12.53 -0.20 -14.86
CA GLN A 58 -11.52 -0.94 -15.61
C GLN A 58 -11.63 -2.44 -15.34
N ILE A 59 -11.72 -3.25 -16.39
CA ILE A 59 -11.74 -4.72 -16.31
C ILE A 59 -10.63 -5.23 -17.21
N TYR A 60 -9.71 -6.00 -16.64
CA TYR A 60 -8.61 -6.62 -17.35
C TYR A 60 -8.82 -8.13 -17.31
N ASN A 61 -9.00 -8.76 -18.47
CA ASN A 61 -9.20 -10.21 -18.56
C ASN A 61 -7.89 -10.94 -18.81
N THR A 62 -6.93 -10.25 -19.45
CA THR A 62 -5.63 -10.82 -19.80
C THR A 62 -4.52 -10.13 -19.05
N PHE A 63 -3.46 -10.87 -18.70
CA PHE A 63 -2.27 -10.29 -18.07
C PHE A 63 -1.65 -9.18 -18.93
N GLN A 64 -1.66 -9.32 -20.27
CA GLN A 64 -1.08 -8.35 -21.20
C GLN A 64 -1.82 -7.00 -21.22
N GLU A 65 -3.12 -7.01 -20.95
CA GLU A 65 -3.97 -5.80 -20.83
C GLU A 65 -3.68 -5.06 -19.51
N PHE A 66 -3.06 -5.73 -18.55
CA PHE A 66 -2.79 -5.18 -17.24
C PHE A 66 -1.72 -4.07 -17.31
N PRO A 67 -1.89 -2.97 -16.56
CA PRO A 67 -0.98 -1.85 -16.60
C PRO A 67 0.48 -2.25 -16.35
N ASN A 68 1.39 -1.67 -17.13
CA ASN A 68 2.82 -2.02 -17.12
C ASN A 68 3.44 -1.96 -15.72
N ILE A 69 3.06 -0.96 -14.93
CA ILE A 69 3.53 -0.78 -13.56
C ILE A 69 3.12 -1.98 -12.70
N CYS A 70 1.82 -2.32 -12.72
CA CYS A 70 1.32 -3.43 -11.92
C CYS A 70 1.87 -4.80 -12.36
N ARG A 71 2.07 -5.00 -13.67
CA ARG A 71 2.75 -6.20 -14.19
C ARG A 71 4.18 -6.36 -13.65
N LYS A 72 4.94 -5.27 -13.62
CA LYS A 72 6.32 -5.29 -13.09
C LYS A 72 6.33 -5.68 -11.62
N ILE A 73 5.41 -5.13 -10.83
CA ILE A 73 5.28 -5.44 -9.40
C ILE A 73 4.94 -6.91 -9.22
N LEU A 74 3.95 -7.42 -9.96
CA LEU A 74 3.51 -8.81 -9.86
C LEU A 74 4.59 -9.80 -10.29
N ASN A 75 5.38 -9.46 -11.31
CA ASN A 75 6.53 -10.27 -11.72
C ASN A 75 7.66 -10.23 -10.68
N ALA A 76 7.94 -9.08 -10.06
CA ALA A 76 8.92 -8.99 -8.99
C ALA A 76 8.51 -9.81 -7.77
N ASP A 77 7.23 -9.76 -7.40
CA ASP A 77 6.64 -10.55 -6.31
C ASP A 77 6.71 -12.06 -6.59
N LYS A 78 6.34 -12.48 -7.81
CA LYS A 78 6.51 -13.87 -8.27
C LYS A 78 7.95 -14.36 -8.22
N SER A 79 8.91 -13.48 -8.52
CA SER A 79 10.34 -13.77 -8.45
C SER A 79 10.91 -13.66 -7.02
N GLN A 80 10.07 -13.38 -6.01
CA GLN A 80 10.46 -13.19 -4.61
C GLN A 80 11.54 -12.11 -4.42
N ILE A 81 11.54 -11.09 -5.27
CA ILE A 81 12.48 -9.98 -5.18
C ILE A 81 11.92 -8.96 -4.18
N PRO A 82 12.62 -8.67 -3.07
CA PRO A 82 12.14 -7.72 -2.08
C PRO A 82 12.14 -6.29 -2.65
N ASN A 83 11.03 -5.58 -2.49
CA ASN A 83 10.90 -4.17 -2.91
C ASN A 83 11.30 -3.25 -1.76
N ILE A 84 12.60 -2.97 -1.62
CA ILE A 84 13.15 -2.17 -0.51
C ILE A 84 13.12 -0.68 -0.86
N ARG A 85 12.50 0.14 0.00
CA ARG A 85 12.53 1.60 -0.13
C ARG A 85 13.82 2.16 0.47
N ILE A 86 14.74 2.57 -0.40
CA ILE A 86 15.97 3.25 0.02
C ILE A 86 15.71 4.75 0.16
N LYS A 87 15.97 5.31 1.34
CA LYS A 87 16.02 6.76 1.56
C LYS A 87 17.48 7.21 1.59
N THR A 88 17.90 8.00 0.61
CA THR A 88 19.25 8.57 0.60
C THR A 88 19.30 9.80 1.51
N CYS A 89 20.21 9.82 2.48
CA CYS A 89 20.52 11.01 3.27
C CYS A 89 21.71 11.74 2.63
N LYS A 90 21.65 13.06 2.52
CA LYS A 90 22.81 13.87 2.14
C LYS A 90 23.76 13.98 3.34
N ILE A 91 25.00 13.55 3.17
CA ILE A 91 26.06 13.77 4.16
C ILE A 91 26.33 15.28 4.21
N ARG A 92 26.16 15.92 5.37
CA ARG A 92 26.56 17.31 5.56
C ARG A 92 28.06 17.34 5.80
N GLU A 93 28.83 17.80 4.83
CA GLU A 93 30.25 18.13 5.05
C GLU A 93 30.33 19.29 6.04
N ASN A 94 30.88 19.03 7.21
CA ASN A 94 31.02 20.01 8.26
C ASN A 94 32.29 20.83 7.96
N THR A 95 32.18 21.84 7.11
CA THR A 95 33.30 22.72 6.75
C THR A 95 33.72 23.50 7.99
N ARG A 96 34.70 22.96 8.74
CA ARG A 96 35.39 23.67 9.80
C ARG A 96 36.18 24.82 9.14
N GLN A 97 35.60 26.02 9.15
CA GLN A 97 36.37 27.23 8.86
C GLN A 97 37.42 27.39 9.96
N VAL A 98 38.65 26.99 9.65
CA VAL A 98 39.82 27.31 10.46
C VAL A 98 40.02 28.82 10.37
N GLN A 99 39.62 29.55 11.40
CA GLN A 99 39.94 30.97 11.57
C GLN A 99 41.47 31.10 11.65
N GLN A 100 42.09 31.72 10.65
CA GLN A 100 43.49 32.15 10.72
C GLN A 100 43.56 33.46 11.52
N GLN A 101 44.53 33.50 12.43
CA GLN A 101 44.87 34.60 13.34
C GLN A 101 45.55 35.75 12.60
#